data_AF-A0A2Z2MM57-F1
#
_entry.id   AF-A0A2Z2MM57-F1
#
_cell.length_a   1.000
_cell.length_b   1.000
_cell.length_c   1.000
_cell.angle_alpha   90.00
_cell.angle_beta   90.00
_cell.angle_gamma   90.00
#
_symmetry.space_group_name_H-M   'P 1'
#
loop_
_entity.id
_entity.type
_entity.pdbx_description
1 polymer ?
#
loop_
_entity_poly.entity_id
_entity_poly.type
_entity_poly.pdbx_seq_one_letter_code
_entity_poly.pdbx_strand_id
1 'polypeptide(L)'
;MRKVYTILALLLVVVVLASGCENPDANVKTEKTLTINDITVHYSGDVSLGQAKDTIGFVQDTFQITGQTDVYLSKSGDAYTVKVTTPYGSSADIDGRTAFYVRVMASKMAQDVFDGSHVYLKLLNGDGKEIFSAESRYAYVSGSGINVWYADVGKDKAQTLLDYAVSLAGSGPWDLFLEGGNPMKVKAMSSFESPSEIGDAEGTYRQMASDLSEKLGGSVQVIVLNPEGEEIASFEG
;
A
#
# COMPACT_ATOMS: atom_id res chain seq x y z
N MET A 1 31.64 30.99 51.40
CA MET A 1 30.56 30.10 51.88
C MET A 1 29.89 29.49 50.64
N ARG A 2 30.20 28.22 50.33
CA ARG A 2 29.28 27.04 50.30
C ARG A 2 28.09 27.20 49.33
N LYS A 3 28.18 26.58 48.13
CA LYS A 3 27.51 25.32 47.66
C LYS A 3 25.97 25.47 47.58
N VAL A 4 25.29 25.23 46.44
CA VAL A 4 24.79 23.93 45.91
C VAL A 4 24.26 24.21 44.47
N TYR A 5 24.88 23.77 43.37
CA TYR A 5 24.66 22.56 42.54
C TYR A 5 23.23 21.98 42.39
N THR A 6 22.82 21.81 41.11
CA THR A 6 21.78 20.87 40.58
C THR A 6 20.33 21.25 40.93
N ILE A 7 19.36 21.24 40.00
CA ILE A 7 18.91 20.08 39.22
C ILE A 7 18.32 20.54 37.86
N LEU A 8 18.90 20.01 36.79
CA LEU A 8 18.27 19.73 35.51
C LEU A 8 17.29 18.56 35.73
N ALA A 9 15.97 18.75 35.57
CA ALA A 9 15.03 17.63 35.48
C ALA A 9 13.71 18.04 34.82
N LEU A 10 13.45 17.41 33.67
CA LEU A 10 12.13 16.94 33.23
C LEU A 10 10.95 17.93 33.31
N LEU A 11 10.73 18.66 32.21
CA LEU A 11 9.37 18.99 31.76
C LEU A 11 8.86 17.80 30.93
N LEU A 12 8.51 16.73 31.63
CA LEU A 12 7.90 15.53 31.06
C LEU A 12 6.86 15.06 32.08
N VAL A 13 5.66 14.76 31.58
CA VAL A 13 4.48 14.23 32.30
C VAL A 13 3.57 15.28 32.94
N VAL A 14 2.65 15.83 32.12
CA VAL A 14 1.30 16.14 32.60
C VAL A 14 0.32 15.23 31.85
N VAL A 15 0.23 14.00 32.35
CA VAL A 15 -0.96 13.16 32.21
C VAL A 15 -1.20 12.60 33.60
N VAL A 16 -2.24 13.09 34.29
CA VAL A 16 -3.26 12.23 34.92
C VAL A 16 -4.55 13.05 35.10
N LEU A 17 -5.52 12.74 34.25
CA LEU A 17 -6.95 12.47 34.50
C LEU A 17 -7.62 12.96 35.80
N ALA A 18 -8.88 13.35 35.59
CA ALA A 18 -10.06 13.22 36.46
C ALA A 18 -10.40 14.40 37.40
N SER A 19 -11.28 15.28 36.91
CA SER A 19 -12.46 15.73 37.65
C SER A 19 -13.44 16.48 36.75
N GLY A 20 -14.69 16.02 36.72
CA GLY A 20 -15.84 16.90 36.43
C GLY A 20 -16.53 16.68 35.10
N CYS A 21 -17.60 15.88 35.11
CA CYS A 21 -18.66 15.91 34.12
C CYS A 21 -19.12 17.34 33.83
N GLU A 22 -19.24 17.70 32.54
CA GLU A 22 -20.43 18.37 32.04
C GLU A 22 -20.48 18.33 30.50
N ASN A 23 -21.67 18.02 30.01
CA ASN A 23 -22.19 17.99 28.64
C ASN A 23 -22.03 16.69 27.79
N PRO A 24 -23.11 15.98 27.43
CA PRO A 24 -23.06 14.79 26.58
C PRO A 24 -22.91 15.08 25.07
N ASP A 25 -22.94 16.34 24.64
CA ASP A 25 -23.04 16.72 23.23
C ASP A 25 -21.77 17.40 22.68
N ALA A 26 -20.60 16.98 23.13
CA ALA A 26 -19.33 17.38 22.50
C ALA A 26 -18.76 16.19 21.72
N ASN A 27 -18.93 16.21 20.39
CA ASN A 27 -18.22 15.35 19.44
C ASN A 27 -16.71 15.66 19.45
N VAL A 28 -16.03 15.43 20.58
CA VAL A 28 -14.57 15.54 20.67
C VAL A 28 -14.00 14.29 20.01
N LYS A 29 -13.67 14.39 18.72
CA LYS A 29 -12.76 13.45 18.05
C LYS A 29 -11.43 13.49 18.78
N THR A 30 -11.29 12.67 19.81
CA THR A 30 -10.09 12.66 20.66
C THR A 30 -8.98 11.97 19.87
N GLU A 31 -7.98 12.75 19.48
CA GLU A 31 -6.76 12.22 18.87
C GLU A 31 -5.94 11.46 19.92
N LYS A 32 -5.37 10.32 19.51
CA LYS A 32 -4.52 9.46 20.31
C LYS A 32 -3.19 9.26 19.58
N THR A 33 -2.14 8.95 20.32
CA THR A 33 -0.81 8.76 19.73
C THR A 33 -0.18 7.46 20.20
N LEU A 34 0.49 6.76 19.28
CA LEU A 34 1.30 5.58 19.55
C LEU A 34 2.66 5.72 18.85
N THR A 35 3.75 5.55 19.59
CA THR A 35 5.12 5.62 19.03
C THR A 35 5.86 4.30 19.26
N ILE A 36 6.46 3.75 18.20
CA ILE A 36 7.30 2.55 18.22
C ILE A 36 8.39 2.72 17.13
N ASN A 37 9.66 2.47 17.46
CA ASN A 37 10.79 2.48 16.51
C ASN A 37 10.82 3.71 15.58
N ASP A 38 10.78 4.92 16.15
CA ASP A 38 10.78 6.20 15.43
C ASP A 38 9.57 6.48 14.54
N ILE A 39 8.57 5.61 14.53
CA ILE A 39 7.28 5.84 13.85
C ILE A 39 6.26 6.27 14.89
N THR A 40 5.65 7.44 14.68
CA THR A 40 4.57 7.96 15.54
C THR A 40 3.26 7.99 14.76
N VAL A 41 2.29 7.18 15.17
CA VAL A 41 0.93 7.21 14.62
C VAL A 41 0.04 8.10 15.49
N HIS A 42 -0.47 9.18 14.91
CA HIS A 42 -1.55 10.00 15.43
C HIS A 42 -2.86 9.49 14.85
N TYR A 43 -3.75 8.95 15.68
CA TYR A 43 -4.97 8.29 15.23
C TYR A 43 -6.24 8.84 15.86
N SER A 44 -7.31 8.88 15.06
CA SER A 44 -8.60 9.42 15.46
C SER A 44 -9.78 8.70 14.79
N GLY A 45 -10.98 8.88 15.34
CA GLY A 45 -12.18 8.15 14.92
C GLY A 45 -12.20 6.72 15.46
N ASP A 46 -12.96 5.84 14.80
CA ASP A 46 -13.11 4.43 15.18
C ASP A 46 -11.91 3.59 14.73
N VAL A 47 -10.73 3.98 15.20
CA VAL A 47 -9.45 3.29 14.99
C VAL A 47 -9.02 2.65 16.30
N SER A 48 -8.83 1.33 16.28
CA SER A 48 -8.36 0.57 17.42
C SER A 48 -6.85 0.74 17.64
N LEU A 49 -6.39 0.49 18.87
CA LEU A 49 -4.95 0.45 19.18
C LEU A 49 -4.23 -0.64 18.36
N GLY A 50 -4.89 -1.77 18.08
CA GLY A 50 -4.36 -2.83 17.23
C GLY A 50 -4.05 -2.33 15.82
N GLN A 51 -5.03 -1.69 15.18
CA GLN A 51 -4.85 -1.10 13.85
C GLN A 51 -3.76 -0.02 13.80
N ALA A 52 -3.65 0.82 14.84
CA ALA A 52 -2.55 1.78 14.93
C ALA A 52 -1.19 1.07 14.99
N LYS A 53 -1.08 -0.02 15.76
CA LYS A 53 0.15 -0.83 15.85
C LYS A 53 0.45 -1.55 14.53
N ASP A 54 -0.55 -2.10 13.87
CA ASP A 54 -0.39 -2.79 12.58
C ASP A 54 -0.01 -1.80 11.48
N THR A 55 -0.51 -0.56 11.54
CA THR A 55 -0.08 0.54 10.66
C THR A 55 1.40 0.87 10.84
N ILE A 56 1.90 0.90 12.09
CA ILE A 56 3.35 1.07 12.35
C ILE A 56 4.13 -0.05 11.69
N GLY A 57 3.74 -1.31 11.91
CA GLY A 57 4.42 -2.47 11.33
C GLY A 57 4.45 -2.40 9.80
N PHE A 58 3.30 -2.11 9.20
CA PHE A 58 3.20 -1.92 7.75
C PHE A 58 4.14 -0.83 7.25
N VAL A 59 4.14 0.34 7.90
CA VAL A 59 4.95 1.48 7.48
C VAL A 59 6.45 1.17 7.63
N GLN A 60 6.84 0.48 8.70
CA GLN A 60 8.21 0.02 8.93
C GLN A 60 8.70 -0.97 7.85
N ASP A 61 7.85 -1.91 7.45
CA ASP A 61 8.21 -2.96 6.48
C ASP A 61 8.19 -2.47 5.03
N THR A 62 7.38 -1.44 4.76
CA THR A 62 7.08 -0.97 3.40
C THR A 62 7.93 0.24 3.01
N PHE A 63 8.08 1.21 3.92
CA PHE A 63 8.81 2.43 3.65
C PHE A 63 10.22 2.32 4.22
N GLN A 64 11.21 2.76 3.45
CA GLN A 64 12.60 2.83 3.91
C GLN A 64 12.76 3.99 4.89
N ILE A 65 12.28 3.80 6.11
CA ILE A 65 12.29 4.83 7.15
C ILE A 65 13.70 4.97 7.68
N THR A 66 14.26 6.17 7.51
CA THR A 66 15.57 6.56 8.03
C THR A 66 15.39 7.76 8.96
N GLY A 67 14.80 7.50 10.13
CA GLY A 67 14.56 8.51 11.18
C GLY A 67 13.09 8.62 11.58
N GLN A 68 12.73 9.74 12.21
CA GLN A 68 11.38 9.95 12.71
C GLN A 68 10.37 10.08 11.57
N THR A 69 9.29 9.30 11.64
CA THR A 69 8.18 9.32 10.68
C THR A 69 6.87 9.49 11.42
N ASP A 70 6.17 10.59 11.14
CA ASP A 70 4.80 10.79 11.59
C ASP A 70 3.81 10.20 10.59
N VAL A 71 2.82 9.50 11.13
CA VAL A 71 1.70 8.91 10.38
C VAL A 71 0.40 9.43 10.99
N TYR A 72 -0.50 9.96 10.16
CA TYR A 72 -1.82 10.41 10.58
C TYR A 72 -2.87 9.44 10.05
N LEU A 73 -3.52 8.74 10.98
CA LEU A 73 -4.50 7.71 10.71
C LEU A 73 -5.88 8.18 11.14
N SER A 74 -6.87 8.09 10.27
CA SER A 74 -8.24 8.35 10.67
C SER A 74 -9.22 7.45 9.93
N LYS A 75 -10.34 7.17 10.58
CA LYS A 75 -11.49 6.52 9.95
C LYS A 75 -12.64 7.50 9.79
N SER A 76 -13.25 7.53 8.61
CA SER A 76 -14.46 8.30 8.32
C SER A 76 -15.41 7.46 7.49
N GLY A 77 -16.57 7.09 8.07
CA GLY A 77 -17.44 6.09 7.47
C GLY A 77 -16.73 4.75 7.36
N ASP A 78 -16.76 4.14 6.17
CA ASP A 78 -16.16 2.84 5.88
C ASP A 78 -14.73 2.93 5.31
N ALA A 79 -14.15 4.13 5.26
CA ALA A 79 -12.82 4.36 4.71
C ALA A 79 -11.82 4.83 5.77
N TYR A 80 -10.58 4.38 5.61
CA TYR A 80 -9.42 4.85 6.35
C TYR A 80 -8.63 5.84 5.50
N THR A 81 -8.10 6.87 6.12
CA THR A 81 -7.09 7.76 5.54
C THR A 81 -5.80 7.60 6.33
N VAL A 82 -4.73 7.27 5.64
CA VAL A 82 -3.38 7.14 6.20
C VAL A 82 -2.48 8.15 5.51
N LYS A 83 -1.94 9.10 6.27
CA LYS A 83 -1.01 10.10 5.75
C LYS A 83 0.37 9.83 6.34
N VAL A 84 1.36 9.56 5.50
CA VAL A 84 2.74 9.27 5.91
C VAL A 84 3.60 10.47 5.57
N THR A 85 4.36 10.99 6.54
CA THR A 85 5.36 12.04 6.29
C THR A 85 6.58 11.45 5.57
N THR A 86 7.13 12.20 4.62
CA THR A 86 8.20 11.73 3.74
C THR A 86 9.28 12.81 3.55
N PRO A 87 10.49 12.42 3.14
CA PRO A 87 11.55 13.39 2.82
C PRO A 87 11.34 14.14 1.51
N TYR A 88 10.36 13.75 0.68
CA TYR A 88 10.08 14.42 -0.59
C TYR A 88 9.55 15.83 -0.37
N GLY A 89 10.10 16.81 -1.09
CA GLY A 89 9.67 18.21 -0.97
C GLY A 89 8.40 18.52 -1.76
N SER A 90 8.23 17.85 -2.90
CA SER A 90 7.17 18.07 -3.87
C SER A 90 6.77 16.80 -4.61
N SER A 91 5.67 16.87 -5.37
CA SER A 91 5.22 15.76 -6.23
C SER A 91 6.21 15.43 -7.35
N ALA A 92 7.06 16.39 -7.76
CA ALA A 92 8.05 16.18 -8.82
C ALA A 92 9.24 15.31 -8.35
N ASP A 93 9.41 15.15 -7.04
CA ASP A 93 10.47 14.33 -6.45
C ASP A 93 10.09 12.83 -6.41
N ILE A 94 8.86 12.50 -6.77
CA ILE A 94 8.31 11.14 -6.78
C ILE A 94 8.39 10.60 -8.20
N ASP A 95 9.28 9.64 -8.42
CA ASP A 95 9.39 8.96 -9.70
C ASP A 95 8.20 8.01 -9.99
N GLY A 96 8.08 7.56 -11.24
CA GLY A 96 6.99 6.68 -11.68
C GLY A 96 6.92 5.37 -10.89
N ARG A 97 8.09 4.77 -10.58
CA ARG A 97 8.20 3.53 -9.80
C ARG A 97 7.65 3.69 -8.40
N THR A 98 8.03 4.76 -7.71
CA THR A 98 7.55 5.08 -6.36
C THR A 98 6.06 5.36 -6.38
N ALA A 99 5.58 6.14 -7.36
CA ALA A 99 4.16 6.42 -7.51
C ALA A 99 3.35 5.13 -7.73
N PHE A 100 3.83 4.21 -8.56
CA PHE A 100 3.22 2.91 -8.78
C PHE A 100 3.23 2.06 -7.51
N TYR A 101 4.37 1.95 -6.85
CA TYR A 101 4.53 1.20 -5.61
C TYR A 101 3.55 1.67 -4.53
N VAL A 102 3.41 2.99 -4.32
CA VAL A 102 2.48 3.55 -3.33
C VAL A 102 1.02 3.18 -3.65
N ARG A 103 0.63 3.10 -4.93
CA ARG A 103 -0.71 2.65 -5.32
C ARG A 103 -0.96 1.18 -4.95
N VAL A 104 0.03 0.33 -5.15
CA VAL A 104 -0.04 -1.08 -4.73
C VAL A 104 -0.09 -1.18 -3.21
N MET A 105 0.70 -0.37 -2.49
CA MET A 105 0.75 -0.37 -1.03
C MET A 105 -0.55 0.12 -0.38
N ALA A 106 -1.28 1.05 -0.99
CA ALA A 106 -2.63 1.41 -0.52
C ALA A 106 -3.56 0.18 -0.50
N SER A 107 -3.49 -0.65 -1.54
CA SER A 107 -4.27 -1.89 -1.66
C SER A 107 -3.79 -2.96 -0.67
N LYS A 108 -2.47 -3.11 -0.50
CA LYS A 108 -1.90 -4.02 0.49
C LYS A 108 -2.30 -3.65 1.92
N MET A 109 -2.22 -2.36 2.26
CA MET A 109 -2.61 -1.84 3.57
C MET A 109 -4.10 -2.05 3.84
N ALA A 110 -4.96 -1.84 2.85
CA ALA A 110 -6.38 -2.15 2.95
C ALA A 110 -6.62 -3.60 3.38
N GLN A 111 -5.97 -4.56 2.72
CA GLN A 111 -6.13 -5.99 3.01
C GLN A 111 -5.45 -6.42 4.32
N ASP A 112 -4.22 -5.98 4.58
CA ASP A 112 -3.39 -6.52 5.67
C ASP A 112 -3.62 -5.84 7.02
N VAL A 113 -4.03 -4.56 7.02
CA VAL A 113 -4.19 -3.75 8.24
C VAL A 113 -5.67 -3.48 8.55
N PHE A 114 -6.49 -3.34 7.51
CA PHE A 114 -7.88 -2.88 7.65
C PHE A 114 -8.92 -3.88 7.15
N ASP A 115 -8.56 -5.16 7.06
CA ASP A 115 -9.47 -6.28 6.73
C ASP A 115 -10.25 -6.06 5.42
N GLY A 116 -9.61 -5.45 4.42
CA GLY A 116 -10.20 -5.13 3.12
C GLY A 116 -11.01 -3.83 3.07
N SER A 117 -11.05 -3.06 4.17
CA SER A 117 -11.69 -1.74 4.17
C SER A 117 -10.94 -0.77 3.25
N HIS A 118 -11.67 0.18 2.69
CA HIS A 118 -11.12 1.14 1.74
C HIS A 118 -10.06 2.05 2.38
N VAL A 119 -8.95 2.31 1.68
CA VAL A 119 -7.81 3.12 2.17
C VAL A 119 -7.43 4.22 1.18
N TYR A 120 -7.32 5.44 1.70
CA TYR A 120 -6.58 6.53 1.05
C TYR A 120 -5.19 6.65 1.68
N LEU A 121 -4.16 6.30 0.93
CA LEU A 121 -2.76 6.45 1.33
C LEU A 121 -2.18 7.73 0.74
N LYS A 122 -1.70 8.62 1.61
CA LYS A 122 -1.22 9.95 1.24
C LYS A 122 0.20 10.15 1.70
N LEU A 123 1.03 10.76 0.86
CA LEU A 123 2.37 11.18 1.21
C LEU A 123 2.35 12.68 1.50
N LEU A 124 2.92 13.07 2.64
CA LEU A 124 3.11 14.45 3.05
C LEU A 124 4.58 14.84 2.93
N ASN A 125 4.85 16.09 2.58
CA ASN A 125 6.19 16.66 2.72
C ASN A 125 6.46 17.12 4.17
N GLY A 126 7.65 17.68 4.42
CA GLY A 126 8.06 18.19 5.74
C GLY A 126 7.19 19.32 6.31
N ASP A 127 6.42 20.02 5.48
CA ASP A 127 5.46 21.06 5.92
C ASP A 127 4.05 20.48 6.18
N GLY A 128 3.88 19.17 6.07
CA GLY A 128 2.58 18.50 6.20
C GLY A 128 1.66 18.66 4.98
N LYS A 129 2.18 19.15 3.85
CA LYS A 129 1.42 19.30 2.61
C LYS A 129 1.36 17.97 1.86
N GLU A 130 0.17 17.61 1.38
CA GLU A 130 -0.02 16.47 0.50
C GLU A 130 0.72 16.68 -0.83
N ILE A 131 1.58 15.72 -1.18
CA ILE A 131 2.36 15.71 -2.43
C ILE A 131 1.98 14.54 -3.33
N PHE A 132 1.35 13.50 -2.78
CA PHE A 132 0.83 12.37 -3.53
C PHE A 132 -0.30 11.69 -2.76
N SER A 133 -1.25 11.10 -3.49
CA SER A 133 -2.34 10.32 -2.93
C SER A 133 -2.64 9.13 -3.82
N ALA A 134 -2.89 7.98 -3.20
CA ALA A 134 -3.36 6.78 -3.85
C ALA A 134 -4.53 6.18 -3.08
N GLU A 135 -5.39 5.48 -3.81
CA GLU A 135 -6.59 4.84 -3.30
C GLU A 135 -6.46 3.33 -3.48
N SER A 136 -6.86 2.56 -2.45
CA SER A 136 -6.88 1.10 -2.53
C SER A 136 -7.87 0.64 -3.59
N ARG A 137 -7.40 -0.19 -4.53
CA ARG A 137 -8.22 -0.72 -5.63
C ARG A 137 -8.24 -2.25 -5.67
N TYR A 138 -7.17 -2.90 -5.28
CA TYR A 138 -6.99 -4.34 -5.46
C TYR A 138 -7.10 -5.09 -4.13
N ALA A 139 -7.60 -6.31 -4.20
CA ALA A 139 -7.25 -7.36 -3.24
C ALA A 139 -6.10 -8.19 -3.83
N TYR A 140 -5.48 -9.08 -3.05
CA TYR A 140 -4.41 -9.94 -3.57
C TYR A 140 -4.39 -11.34 -2.98
N VAL A 141 -3.90 -12.28 -3.78
CA VAL A 141 -3.49 -13.63 -3.34
C VAL A 141 -1.99 -13.80 -3.62
N SER A 142 -1.30 -14.55 -2.76
CA SER A 142 0.15 -14.74 -2.86
C SER A 142 0.54 -16.21 -2.73
N GLY A 143 1.59 -16.59 -3.46
CA GLY A 143 2.19 -17.93 -3.39
C GLY A 143 3.58 -17.95 -4.03
N SER A 144 4.54 -18.64 -3.40
CA SER A 144 5.92 -18.77 -3.90
C SER A 144 6.61 -17.45 -4.27
N GLY A 145 6.29 -16.35 -3.56
CA GLY A 145 6.82 -15.01 -3.84
C GLY A 145 6.18 -14.28 -5.04
N ILE A 146 5.11 -14.85 -5.62
CA ILE A 146 4.29 -14.22 -6.67
C ILE A 146 3.04 -13.64 -6.02
N ASN A 147 2.67 -12.42 -6.37
CA ASN A 147 1.41 -11.80 -5.98
C ASN A 147 0.52 -11.62 -7.20
N VAL A 148 -0.75 -12.00 -7.06
CA VAL A 148 -1.80 -11.63 -8.02
C VAL A 148 -2.71 -10.62 -7.35
N TRP A 149 -2.59 -9.36 -7.76
CA TRP A 149 -3.48 -8.26 -7.43
C TRP A 149 -4.71 -8.36 -8.31
N TYR A 150 -5.91 -8.21 -7.78
CA TYR A 150 -7.12 -8.37 -8.55
C TYR A 150 -8.22 -7.37 -8.18
N ALA A 151 -8.95 -6.93 -9.21
CA ALA A 151 -10.10 -6.02 -9.10
C ALA A 151 -11.17 -6.42 -10.13
N ASP A 152 -12.44 -6.21 -9.78
CA ASP A 152 -13.59 -6.50 -10.64
C ASP A 152 -13.70 -7.97 -11.09
N VAL A 153 -13.03 -8.87 -10.36
CA VAL A 153 -13.04 -10.32 -10.54
C VAL A 153 -13.04 -11.01 -9.17
N GLY A 154 -13.48 -12.27 -9.14
CA GLY A 154 -13.47 -13.08 -7.93
C GLY A 154 -12.08 -13.64 -7.58
N LYS A 155 -11.87 -13.92 -6.29
CA LYS A 155 -10.65 -14.56 -5.76
C LYS A 155 -10.30 -15.86 -6.49
N ASP A 156 -11.29 -16.64 -6.90
CA ASP A 156 -11.06 -17.90 -7.63
C ASP A 156 -10.30 -17.69 -8.95
N LYS A 157 -10.62 -16.62 -9.70
CA LYS A 157 -9.89 -16.30 -10.93
C LYS A 157 -8.47 -15.81 -10.65
N ALA A 158 -8.29 -15.03 -9.57
CA ALA A 158 -6.97 -14.61 -9.12
C ALA A 158 -6.11 -15.81 -8.70
N GLN A 159 -6.71 -16.79 -8.02
CA GLN A 159 -6.03 -18.03 -7.65
C GLN A 159 -5.64 -18.85 -8.89
N THR A 160 -6.53 -18.98 -9.88
CA THR A 160 -6.19 -19.64 -11.16
C THR A 160 -5.01 -18.99 -11.85
N LEU A 161 -4.95 -17.65 -11.87
CA LEU A 161 -3.79 -16.92 -12.42
C LEU A 161 -2.53 -17.16 -11.59
N LEU A 162 -2.63 -17.17 -10.26
CA LEU A 162 -1.49 -17.43 -9.37
C LEU A 162 -0.94 -18.84 -9.61
N ASP A 163 -1.81 -19.85 -9.66
CA ASP A 163 -1.40 -21.24 -9.89
C ASP A 163 -0.74 -21.42 -11.25
N TYR A 164 -1.25 -20.72 -12.28
CA TYR A 164 -0.60 -20.67 -13.59
C TYR A 164 0.77 -20.00 -13.54
N ALA A 165 0.88 -18.84 -12.88
CA ALA A 165 2.15 -18.13 -12.75
C ALA A 165 3.20 -18.95 -11.99
N VAL A 166 2.79 -19.66 -10.94
CA VAL A 166 3.65 -20.59 -10.20
C VAL A 166 4.05 -21.78 -11.06
N SER A 167 3.17 -22.33 -11.89
CA SER A 167 3.56 -23.44 -12.79
C SER A 167 4.50 -23.00 -13.91
N LEU A 168 4.39 -21.74 -14.36
CA LEU A 168 5.22 -21.16 -15.40
C LEU A 168 6.60 -20.74 -14.88
N ALA A 169 6.65 -19.96 -13.79
CA ALA A 169 7.87 -19.34 -13.28
C ALA A 169 8.49 -20.07 -12.07
N GLY A 170 7.75 -20.97 -11.42
CA GLY A 170 8.15 -21.65 -10.20
C GLY A 170 8.07 -20.77 -8.94
N SER A 171 8.70 -19.60 -8.98
CA SER A 171 8.73 -18.64 -7.88
C SER A 171 8.96 -17.20 -8.37
N GLY A 172 8.62 -16.23 -7.51
CA GLY A 172 8.84 -14.79 -7.73
C GLY A 172 10.23 -14.29 -7.31
N PRO A 173 10.41 -12.96 -7.15
CA PRO A 173 9.36 -11.94 -7.02
C PRO A 173 8.68 -11.61 -8.36
N TRP A 174 7.34 -11.67 -8.38
CA TRP A 174 6.57 -11.27 -9.56
C TRP A 174 5.19 -10.75 -9.16
N ASP A 175 4.83 -9.55 -9.63
CA ASP A 175 3.52 -8.96 -9.44
C ASP A 175 2.71 -9.02 -10.74
N LEU A 176 1.52 -9.60 -10.64
CA LEU A 176 0.53 -9.70 -11.71
C LEU A 176 -0.74 -8.97 -11.29
N PHE A 177 -1.41 -8.30 -12.23
CA PHE A 177 -2.67 -7.60 -12.00
C PHE A 177 -3.77 -8.19 -12.87
N LEU A 178 -4.85 -8.65 -12.25
CA LEU A 178 -6.02 -9.21 -12.91
C LEU A 178 -7.19 -8.22 -12.80
N GLU A 179 -7.58 -7.65 -13.93
CA GLU A 179 -8.73 -6.73 -14.00
C GLU A 179 -9.86 -7.35 -14.84
N GLY A 180 -11.08 -7.27 -14.31
CA GLY A 180 -12.29 -7.69 -15.01
C GLY A 180 -12.52 -6.91 -16.30
N GLY A 181 -13.20 -7.52 -17.26
CA GLY A 181 -13.47 -6.92 -18.56
C GLY A 181 -13.74 -7.95 -19.64
N ASN A 182 -13.93 -7.47 -20.87
CA ASN A 182 -13.94 -8.28 -22.08
C ASN A 182 -13.12 -7.54 -23.17
N PRO A 183 -11.84 -7.90 -23.38
CA PRO A 183 -11.11 -9.00 -22.73
C PRO A 183 -10.80 -8.73 -21.25
N MET A 184 -10.58 -9.80 -20.48
CA MET A 184 -10.00 -9.73 -19.14
C MET A 184 -8.52 -9.33 -19.25
N LYS A 185 -8.04 -8.42 -18.40
CA LYS A 185 -6.67 -7.92 -18.50
C LYS A 185 -5.78 -8.56 -17.45
N VAL A 186 -4.69 -9.16 -17.92
CA VAL A 186 -3.62 -9.70 -17.08
C VAL A 186 -2.39 -8.84 -17.30
N LYS A 187 -2.11 -7.92 -16.38
CA LYS A 187 -0.94 -7.05 -16.47
C LYS A 187 0.23 -7.68 -15.72
N ALA A 188 1.30 -8.01 -16.42
CA ALA A 188 2.48 -8.62 -15.86
C ALA A 188 3.58 -7.59 -15.68
N MET A 189 4.00 -7.35 -14.43
CA MET A 189 5.18 -6.53 -14.18
C MET A 189 6.41 -7.23 -14.73
N SER A 190 7.27 -6.44 -15.36
CA SER A 190 8.55 -6.90 -15.90
C SER A 190 9.68 -6.00 -15.43
N SER A 191 10.91 -6.43 -15.69
CA SER A 191 12.10 -5.58 -15.54
C SER A 191 12.45 -4.83 -16.83
N PHE A 192 11.65 -4.99 -17.89
CA PHE A 192 11.87 -4.35 -19.18
C PHE A 192 11.44 -2.89 -19.11
N GLU A 193 12.29 -1.98 -19.57
CA GLU A 193 11.97 -0.54 -19.65
C GLU A 193 11.24 -0.21 -20.96
N SER A 194 11.39 -1.05 -22.00
CA SER A 194 10.91 -0.74 -23.34
C SER A 194 10.48 -1.99 -24.14
N PRO A 195 9.67 -1.83 -25.21
CA PRO A 195 9.21 -2.95 -26.02
C PRO A 195 10.36 -3.76 -26.66
N SER A 196 11.48 -3.11 -27.00
CA SER A 196 12.63 -3.77 -27.60
C SER A 196 13.35 -4.74 -26.66
N GLU A 197 13.19 -4.60 -25.35
CA GLU A 197 13.84 -5.47 -24.36
C GLU A 197 13.10 -6.80 -24.16
N ILE A 198 11.85 -6.91 -24.61
CA ILE A 198 11.03 -8.12 -24.50
C ILE A 198 11.69 -9.28 -25.25
N GLY A 199 12.19 -9.02 -26.47
CA GLY A 199 12.93 -9.98 -27.28
C GLY A 199 12.27 -11.36 -27.32
N ASP A 200 13.02 -12.38 -26.93
CA ASP A 200 12.60 -13.79 -26.98
C ASP A 200 11.45 -14.13 -26.01
N ALA A 201 11.16 -13.28 -25.01
CA ALA A 201 10.06 -13.48 -24.08
C ALA A 201 8.67 -13.22 -24.71
N GLU A 202 8.62 -12.61 -25.91
CA GLU A 202 7.37 -12.34 -26.62
C GLU A 202 6.54 -13.62 -26.82
N GLY A 203 7.20 -14.71 -27.22
CA GLY A 203 6.55 -16.00 -27.41
C GLY A 203 5.90 -16.53 -26.12
N THR A 204 6.54 -16.31 -24.97
CA THR A 204 6.00 -16.69 -23.66
C THR A 204 4.75 -15.90 -23.31
N TYR A 205 4.75 -14.58 -23.53
CA TYR A 205 3.56 -13.76 -23.25
C TYR A 205 2.38 -14.05 -24.19
N ARG A 206 2.65 -14.37 -25.46
CA ARG A 206 1.62 -14.84 -26.40
C ARG A 206 1.03 -16.18 -25.96
N GLN A 207 1.87 -17.13 -25.56
CA GLN A 207 1.40 -18.41 -25.03
C GLN A 207 0.59 -18.21 -23.74
N MET A 208 1.05 -17.31 -22.87
CA MET A 208 0.34 -16.95 -21.65
C MET A 208 -1.06 -16.39 -21.94
N ALA A 209 -1.22 -15.53 -22.94
CA ALA A 209 -2.55 -15.03 -23.33
C ALA A 209 -3.47 -16.17 -23.76
N SER A 210 -3.00 -17.08 -24.62
CA SER A 210 -3.77 -18.24 -25.08
C SER A 210 -4.13 -19.19 -23.93
N ASP A 211 -3.16 -19.58 -23.10
CA ASP A 211 -3.37 -20.50 -21.99
C ASP A 211 -4.37 -19.93 -20.97
N LEU A 212 -4.26 -18.63 -20.68
CA LEU A 212 -5.13 -17.97 -19.72
C LEU A 212 -6.54 -17.78 -20.28
N SER A 213 -6.71 -17.57 -21.59
CA SER A 213 -8.04 -17.54 -22.20
C SER A 213 -8.80 -18.85 -21.96
N GLU A 214 -8.12 -19.98 -22.09
CA GLU A 214 -8.69 -21.29 -21.78
C GLU A 214 -8.96 -21.47 -20.27
N LYS A 215 -7.98 -21.14 -19.42
CA LYS A 215 -8.05 -21.38 -17.96
C LYS A 215 -9.03 -20.46 -17.24
N LEU A 216 -9.17 -19.21 -17.69
CA LEU A 216 -10.05 -18.20 -17.09
C LEU A 216 -11.44 -18.17 -17.73
N GLY A 217 -11.64 -18.95 -18.81
CA GLY A 217 -12.93 -19.17 -19.45
C GLY A 217 -13.47 -17.96 -20.21
N GLY A 218 -12.61 -17.27 -20.97
CA GLY A 218 -12.99 -16.09 -21.75
C GLY A 218 -11.76 -15.41 -22.38
N SER A 219 -11.96 -14.40 -23.23
CA SER A 219 -10.83 -13.71 -23.87
C SER A 219 -9.96 -12.97 -22.85
N VAL A 220 -8.65 -13.16 -22.97
CA VAL A 220 -7.62 -12.55 -22.11
C VAL A 220 -6.68 -11.69 -22.97
N GLN A 221 -6.38 -10.51 -22.46
CA GLN A 221 -5.30 -9.66 -22.93
C GLN A 221 -4.18 -9.66 -21.88
N VAL A 222 -3.01 -10.16 -22.25
CA VAL A 222 -1.80 -10.04 -21.43
C VAL A 222 -1.10 -8.74 -21.79
N ILE A 223 -0.87 -7.89 -20.79
CA ILE A 223 -0.22 -6.59 -20.92
C ILE A 223 1.10 -6.65 -20.16
N VAL A 224 2.22 -6.38 -20.81
CA VAL A 224 3.53 -6.30 -20.14
C VAL A 224 3.73 -4.87 -19.66
N LEU A 225 4.03 -4.72 -18.37
CA LEU A 225 4.30 -3.43 -17.74
C LEU A 225 5.79 -3.26 -17.48
N ASN A 226 6.29 -2.04 -17.67
CA ASN A 226 7.61 -1.64 -17.18
C ASN A 226 7.58 -1.42 -15.64
N PRO A 227 8.74 -1.19 -14.99
CA PRO A 227 8.80 -0.94 -13.54
C PRO A 227 8.00 0.29 -13.05
N GLU A 228 7.62 1.20 -13.94
CA GLU A 228 6.78 2.38 -13.63
C GLU A 228 5.27 2.09 -13.74
N GLY A 229 4.91 0.88 -14.17
CA GLY A 229 3.53 0.45 -14.39
C GLY A 229 2.95 0.90 -15.74
N GLU A 230 3.80 1.29 -16.69
CA GLU A 230 3.39 1.67 -18.04
C GLU A 230 3.37 0.45 -18.97
N GLU A 231 2.38 0.39 -19.85
CA GLU A 231 2.29 -0.66 -20.88
C GLU A 231 3.40 -0.50 -21.92
N ILE A 232 4.17 -1.58 -22.12
CA ILE A 232 5.20 -1.66 -23.15
C ILE A 232 4.88 -2.70 -24.24
N ALA A 233 3.96 -3.63 -23.98
CA ALA A 233 3.43 -4.54 -24.99
C ALA A 233 2.11 -5.15 -24.55
N SER A 234 1.33 -5.64 -25.51
CA SER A 234 0.12 -6.41 -25.24
C SER A 234 -0.10 -7.54 -26.25
N PHE A 235 -0.70 -8.62 -25.76
CA PHE A 235 -0.93 -9.87 -26.50
C PHE A 235 -2.34 -10.39 -26.21
N GLU A 236 -3.05 -10.80 -27.25
CA GLU A 236 -4.41 -11.34 -27.15
C GLU A 236 -4.40 -12.86 -27.29
N GLY A 237 -5.30 -13.52 -26.57
CA GLY A 237 -5.53 -14.97 -26.62
C GLY A 237 -7.00 -15.34 -26.70
#